data_AF-A0A2A4QSV0-F1
#
_entry.id   AF-A0A2A4QSV0-F1
#
_cell.length_a   1.000
_cell.length_b   1.000
_cell.length_c   1.000
_cell.angle_alpha   90.00
_cell.angle_beta   90.00
_cell.angle_gamma   90.00
#
_symmetry.space_group_name_H-M   'P 1'
#
loop_
_entity.id
_entity.type
_entity.pdbx_description
1 polymer ?
#
loop_
_entity_poly.entity_id
_entity_poly.type
_entity_poly.pdbx_seq_one_letter_code
_entity_poly.pdbx_strand_id
1 'polypeptide(L)' 'IGHTATTRYGEILPINGGNLWNLDTGAAFYGKLTGMDVETKAFFQSDVVMELYPEEMGRN' A
#
# COMPACT_ATOMS: atom_id res chain seq x y z
N ILE A 1 -1.49 -1.83 10.13
CA ILE A 1 -0.09 -1.36 10.33
C ILE A 1 0.55 -1.08 8.97
N GLY A 2 1.71 -0.44 8.94
CA GLY A 2 2.51 -0.27 7.72
C GLY A 2 3.96 0.12 8.03
N HIS A 3 4.93 -0.63 7.50
CA HIS A 3 6.37 -0.38 7.65
C HIS A 3 7.19 -1.23 6.65
N THR A 4 6.88 -2.52 6.56
CA THR A 4 7.46 -3.42 5.57
C THR A 4 6.46 -3.64 4.45
N ALA A 5 6.81 -3.16 3.26
CA ALA A 5 5.93 -3.21 2.11
C ALA A 5 5.52 -4.65 1.78
N THR A 6 4.24 -4.87 1.47
CA THR A 6 3.68 -6.17 1.06
C THR A 6 4.37 -6.74 -0.18
N THR A 7 4.90 -5.87 -1.04
CA THR A 7 5.64 -6.24 -2.24
C THR A 7 6.93 -7.02 -1.94
N ARG A 8 7.52 -6.87 -0.74
CA ARG A 8 8.65 -7.71 -0.28
C ARG A 8 8.26 -9.18 -0.10
N TYR A 9 6.97 -9.45 0.02
CA TYR A 9 6.40 -10.78 0.10
C TYR A 9 5.74 -11.22 -1.23
N GLY A 10 5.90 -10.45 -2.31
CA GLY A 10 5.29 -10.72 -3.62
C GLY A 10 3.83 -10.27 -3.74
N GLU A 11 3.30 -9.54 -2.76
CA GLU A 11 1.90 -9.14 -2.70
C GLU A 11 1.71 -7.65 -3.01
N ILE A 12 0.82 -7.33 -3.94
CA ILE A 12 0.50 -5.94 -4.33
C ILE A 12 -0.73 -5.38 -3.59
N LEU A 13 -1.44 -6.24 -2.86
CA LEU A 13 -2.61 -5.90 -2.07
C LEU A 13 -2.27 -5.94 -0.57
N PRO A 14 -3.12 -5.35 0.28
CA PRO A 14 -3.01 -5.51 1.72
C PRO A 14 -3.01 -6.98 2.14
N ILE A 15 -2.11 -7.34 3.06
CA ILE A 15 -2.01 -8.71 3.59
C ILE A 15 -2.77 -8.78 4.91
N ASN A 16 -3.66 -9.77 5.03
CA ASN A 16 -4.25 -10.17 6.31
C ASN A 16 -3.54 -11.39 6.87
N GLY A 17 -3.13 -11.31 8.13
CA GLY A 17 -2.65 -12.45 8.92
C GLY A 17 -3.37 -12.49 10.28
N GLY A 18 -4.40 -13.31 10.38
CA GLY A 18 -5.24 -13.38 11.59
C GLY A 18 -5.94 -12.04 11.86
N ASN A 19 -5.66 -11.44 13.02
CA ASN A 19 -6.19 -10.13 13.40
C ASN A 19 -5.32 -8.95 12.93
N LEU A 20 -4.20 -9.21 12.23
CA LEU A 20 -3.28 -8.18 11.77
C LEU A 20 -3.48 -7.90 10.28
N TRP A 21 -3.53 -6.60 9.95
CA TRP A 21 -3.53 -6.12 8.56
C TRP A 21 -2.27 -5.31 8.29
N ASN A 22 -1.51 -5.71 7.25
CA ASN A 22 -0.46 -4.90 6.67
C ASN A 22 -1.00 -4.13 5.45
N LEU A 23 -1.06 -2.81 5.57
CA LEU A 23 -1.60 -1.91 4.54
C LEU A 23 -0.48 -1.19 3.77
N ASP A 24 0.79 -1.43 4.11
CA ASP A 24 1.92 -0.81 3.40
C ASP A 24 2.12 -1.51 2.05
N THR A 25 1.50 -0.96 1.02
CA THR A 25 1.64 -1.43 -0.36
C THR A 25 2.71 -0.65 -1.13
N GLY A 26 3.69 -0.08 -0.41
CA GLY A 26 4.89 0.51 -1.01
C GLY A 26 4.70 1.91 -1.62
N ALA A 27 3.74 2.70 -1.12
CA ALA A 27 3.35 4.00 -1.69
C ALA A 27 4.50 5.00 -1.91
N ALA A 28 5.57 4.92 -1.10
CA ALA A 28 6.71 5.83 -1.21
C ALA A 28 7.69 5.47 -2.34
N PHE A 29 7.59 4.25 -2.87
CA PHE A 29 8.38 3.71 -3.98
C PHE A 29 7.44 3.48 -5.19
N TYR A 30 7.66 2.42 -5.97
CA TYR A 30 6.84 2.00 -7.11
C TYR A 30 5.52 1.32 -6.73
N GLY A 31 5.03 1.56 -5.52
CA GLY A 31 3.82 0.96 -5.00
C GLY A 31 2.61 1.89 -5.06
N LYS A 32 1.56 1.47 -4.37
CA LYS A 32 0.25 2.14 -4.36
C LYS A 32 -0.08 2.65 -2.96
N LEU A 33 -0.89 3.70 -2.86
CA LEU A 33 -1.45 4.14 -1.58
C LEU A 33 -2.68 3.30 -1.27
N THR A 34 -2.72 2.72 -0.07
CA THR A 34 -3.86 1.94 0.42
C THR A 34 -4.49 2.62 1.62
N GLY A 35 -5.82 2.75 1.59
CA GLY A 35 -6.66 3.08 2.75
C GLY A 35 -7.68 1.96 3.01
N MET A 36 -8.00 1.69 4.27
CA MET A 36 -8.96 0.64 4.65
C MET A 36 -9.95 1.15 5.68
N ASP A 37 -11.22 0.84 5.47
CA ASP A 37 -12.27 0.99 6.46
C ASP A 37 -12.11 -0.07 7.57
N VAL A 38 -12.05 0.38 8.82
CA VAL A 38 -11.70 -0.49 9.95
C VAL A 38 -12.84 -1.44 10.32
N GLU A 39 -14.10 -1.08 10.10
CA GLU A 39 -15.25 -1.91 10.47
C GLU A 39 -15.50 -2.98 9.41
N THR A 40 -15.58 -2.56 8.15
CA THR A 40 -15.97 -3.41 7.02
C THR A 40 -14.81 -4.17 6.40
N LYS A 41 -13.57 -3.69 6.62
CA LYS A 41 -12.35 -4.14 5.95
C LYS A 41 -12.34 -3.91 4.43
N ALA A 42 -13.31 -3.16 3.91
CA ALA A 42 -13.25 -2.67 2.54
C ALA A 42 -12.03 -1.74 2.41
N PHE A 43 -11.29 -1.88 1.31
CA PHE A 43 -10.12 -1.06 1.07
C PHE A 43 -10.19 -0.38 -0.29
N PHE A 44 -9.61 0.81 -0.34
CA PHE A 44 -9.30 1.54 -1.55
C PHE A 44 -7.79 1.43 -1.79
N GLN A 45 -7.42 1.31 -3.06
CA GLN A 45 -6.04 1.40 -3.49
C GLN A 45 -5.95 2.30 -4.72
N SER A 46 -5.00 3.24 -4.71
CA SER A 46 -4.74 4.12 -5.84
C SER A 46 -4.08 3.39 -7.01
N ASP A 47 -3.91 4.07 -8.13
CA ASP A 47 -2.88 3.72 -9.11
C ASP A 47 -1.47 3.93 -8.52
N VAL A 48 -0.43 3.57 -9.26
CA VAL A 48 0.96 3.74 -8.79
C VAL A 48 1.20 5.20 -8.47
N VAL A 49 1.69 5.49 -7.26
CA VAL A 49 1.73 6.88 -6.74
C VAL A 49 2.61 7.78 -7.63
N MET A 50 3.71 7.26 -8.17
CA MET A 50 4.56 8.01 -9.10
C MET A 50 3.88 8.35 -10.43
N GLU A 51 2.94 7.54 -10.90
CA GLU A 51 2.21 7.86 -12.14
C GLU A 51 1.22 9.01 -11.90
N LEU A 52 0.70 9.11 -10.68
CA LEU A 52 -0.20 10.19 -10.26
C LEU A 52 0.56 11.52 -9.99
N TYR A 53 1.81 11.42 -9.56
CA TYR A 53 2.67 12.58 -9.23
C TYR A 53 4.05 12.45 -9.88
N PRO A 54 4.14 12.56 -11.23
CA PRO A 54 5.37 12.27 -11.98
C PRO A 54 6.51 13.26 -11.74
N GLU A 55 6.20 14.47 -11.27
CA GLU A 55 7.19 15.52 -11.00
C GLU A 55 7.79 15.41 -9.57
N GLU A 56 7.26 14.52 -8.74
CA GLU A 56 7.74 14.31 -7.38
C GLU A 56 8.83 13.23 -7.36
N MET A 57 9.97 13.54 -6.75
CA MET A 57 11.12 12.61 -6.69
C MET A 57 10.79 11.32 -5.92
N GLY A 58 9.87 11.38 -4.94
CA GLY A 58 9.52 10.25 -4.09
C GLY A 58 10.68 9.72 -3.24
N ARG A 59 10.53 8.51 -2.69
CA ARG A 59 11.64 7.73 -2.12
C ARG A 59 11.97 6.61 -3.10
N ASN A 60 12.69 6.93 -4.17
CA ASN A 60 13.09 5.96 -5.21
C ASN A 60 14.53 5.51 -5.09
#